data_AF-A0A5K1GWG7-F1
#
_entry.id   AF-A0A5K1GWG7-F1
#
_cell.length_a   1.000
_cell.length_b   1.000
_cell.length_c   1.000
_cell.angle_alpha   90.00
_cell.angle_beta   90.00
_cell.angle_gamma   90.00
#
_symmetry.space_group_name_H-M   'P 1'
#
loop_
_entity.id
_entity.type
_entity.pdbx_description
1 polymer ?
#
loop_
_entity_poly.entity_id
_entity_poly.type
_entity_poly.pdbx_seq_one_letter_code
_entity_poly.pdbx_strand_id
1 'polypeptide(L)'
;PKLGLCLTKFPIMYLSAGNCTALILIGGGTMKLFFRVVCGNSCQSRPLSTVEWYLVFLCLALVLAQLPNLNSIAGISLVGAITAVSYCTLIWVISVSKHRPQDISYQPLKGENDAATVFSLLNALGVVAFSFRGHNLVLEIQ
;
A
#
# COMPACT_ATOMS: atom_id res chain seq x y z
N PRO A 1 29.01 3.69 -23.10
CA PRO A 1 27.65 4.31 -23.11
C PRO A 1 26.47 3.32 -23.22
N LYS A 2 26.51 2.28 -24.06
CA LYS A 2 25.38 1.32 -24.22
C LYS A 2 25.22 0.32 -23.06
N LEU A 3 26.32 -0.06 -22.40
CA LEU A 3 26.31 -0.98 -21.26
C LEU A 3 25.64 -0.35 -20.02
N GLY A 4 25.92 0.93 -19.74
CA GLY A 4 25.29 1.67 -18.64
C GLY A 4 23.78 1.79 -18.80
N LEU A 5 23.29 2.06 -20.02
CA LEU A 5 21.85 2.10 -20.30
C LEU A 5 21.17 0.74 -20.07
N CYS A 6 21.84 -0.37 -20.41
CA CYS A 6 21.30 -1.71 -20.20
C CYS A 6 21.26 -2.07 -18.71
N LEU A 7 22.34 -1.76 -17.98
CA LEU A 7 22.46 -1.98 -16.54
C LEU A 7 21.46 -1.16 -15.72
N THR A 8 21.05 0.02 -16.19
CA THR A 8 20.03 0.85 -15.51
C THR A 8 18.61 0.41 -15.87
N LYS A 9 18.35 -0.05 -17.09
CA LYS A 9 17.00 -0.48 -17.52
C LYS A 9 16.51 -1.72 -16.79
N PHE A 10 17.38 -2.71 -16.57
CA PHE A 10 17.02 -3.97 -15.91
C PHE A 10 16.47 -3.78 -14.49
N PRO A 11 17.15 -3.08 -13.57
CA PRO A 11 16.65 -2.84 -12.21
C PRO A 11 15.39 -1.98 -12.21
N ILE A 12 15.26 -0.97 -13.09
CA ILE A 12 14.05 -0.14 -13.15
C ILE A 12 12.82 -0.97 -13.54
N MET A 13 12.95 -1.86 -14.53
CA MET A 13 11.85 -2.72 -14.96
C MET A 13 11.42 -3.67 -13.85
N TYR A 14 12.37 -4.34 -13.19
CA TYR A 14 12.08 -5.25 -12.08
C TYR A 14 11.44 -4.50 -10.90
N LEU A 15 11.97 -3.33 -10.58
CA LEU A 15 11.49 -2.49 -9.51
C LEU A 15 10.06 -1.98 -9.79
N SER A 16 9.73 -1.64 -11.04
CA SER A 16 8.37 -1.25 -11.45
C SER A 16 7.39 -2.42 -11.35
N ALA A 17 7.76 -3.59 -11.88
CA ALA A 17 6.93 -4.80 -11.80
C ALA A 17 6.65 -5.23 -10.35
N GLY A 18 7.66 -5.18 -9.49
CA GLY A 18 7.52 -5.45 -8.06
C GLY A 18 6.58 -4.47 -7.37
N ASN A 19 6.66 -3.18 -7.71
CA ASN A 19 5.76 -2.16 -7.16
C ASN A 19 4.31 -2.39 -7.55
N CYS A 20 4.06 -2.64 -8.83
CA CYS A 20 2.73 -2.89 -9.37
C CYS A 20 2.09 -4.09 -8.65
N THR A 21 2.88 -5.17 -8.50
CA THR A 21 2.44 -6.38 -7.79
C THR A 21 2.10 -6.08 -6.33
N ALA A 22 2.97 -5.35 -5.62
CA ALA A 22 2.72 -4.97 -4.23
C ALA A 22 1.44 -4.13 -4.07
N LEU A 23 1.20 -3.16 -4.96
CA LEU A 23 0.00 -2.34 -4.94
C LEU A 23 -1.28 -3.15 -5.20
N ILE A 24 -1.23 -4.13 -6.12
CA ILE A 24 -2.36 -5.04 -6.39
C ILE A 24 -2.67 -5.89 -5.15
N LEU A 25 -1.64 -6.44 -4.51
CA LEU A 25 -1.81 -7.26 -3.30
C LEU A 25 -2.42 -6.45 -2.14
N ILE A 26 -1.91 -5.23 -1.93
CA ILE A 26 -2.44 -4.33 -0.90
C ILE A 26 -3.89 -3.95 -1.23
N GLY A 27 -4.16 -3.53 -2.47
CA GLY A 27 -5.50 -3.11 -2.91
C GLY A 27 -6.55 -4.21 -2.86
N GLY A 28 -6.22 -5.43 -3.31
CA GLY A 28 -7.15 -6.55 -3.20
C GLY A 28 -7.33 -7.03 -1.75
N GLY A 29 -6.28 -6.93 -0.92
CA GLY A 29 -6.37 -7.19 0.52
C GLY A 29 -7.28 -6.21 1.26
N THR A 30 -7.19 -4.91 0.94
CA THR A 30 -8.09 -3.89 1.51
C THR A 30 -9.52 -4.06 0.99
N MET A 31 -9.72 -4.41 -0.28
CA MET A 31 -11.06 -4.68 -0.84
C MET A 31 -11.73 -5.88 -0.14
N LYS A 32 -10.97 -6.96 0.12
CA LYS A 32 -11.43 -8.10 0.91
C LYS A 32 -11.84 -7.68 2.33
N LEU A 33 -11.03 -6.84 2.98
CA LEU A 33 -11.33 -6.34 4.32
C LEU A 33 -12.60 -5.47 4.32
N PHE A 34 -12.71 -4.55 3.36
CA PHE A 34 -13.89 -3.70 3.18
C PHE A 34 -15.15 -4.55 2.98
N PHE A 35 -15.09 -5.55 2.11
CA PHE A 35 -16.20 -6.48 1.92
C PHE A 35 -16.59 -7.18 3.22
N ARG A 36 -15.62 -7.68 3.99
CA ARG A 36 -15.89 -8.31 5.29
C ARG A 36 -16.57 -7.35 6.28
N VAL A 37 -16.14 -6.09 6.32
CA VAL A 37 -16.70 -5.07 7.21
C VAL A 37 -18.14 -4.72 6.81
N VAL A 38 -18.43 -4.57 5.51
CA VAL A 38 -19.76 -4.19 5.01
C VAL A 38 -20.74 -5.37 5.06
N CYS A 39 -20.31 -6.58 4.69
CA CYS A 39 -21.20 -7.74 4.65
C CYS A 39 -21.62 -8.27 6.02
N GLY A 40 -20.78 -8.08 7.06
CA GLY A 40 -21.06 -8.53 8.43
C GLY A 40 -21.56 -9.99 8.50
N ASN A 41 -22.52 -10.25 9.39
CA ASN A 41 -23.18 -11.56 9.55
C ASN A 41 -24.30 -11.83 8.51
N SER A 42 -24.61 -10.87 7.64
CA SER A 42 -25.79 -10.91 6.77
C SER A 42 -25.53 -11.53 5.41
N CYS A 43 -24.26 -11.75 5.04
CA CYS A 43 -23.91 -12.34 3.75
C CYS A 43 -23.62 -13.83 3.86
N GLN A 44 -24.57 -14.64 3.44
CA GLN A 44 -24.44 -16.09 3.27
C GLN A 44 -23.71 -16.47 1.96
N SER A 45 -22.81 -15.60 1.48
CA SER A 45 -22.03 -15.86 0.27
C SER A 45 -20.80 -16.69 0.61
N ARG A 46 -20.45 -17.65 -0.27
CA ARG A 46 -19.20 -18.41 -0.16
C ARG A 46 -18.04 -17.41 -0.08
N PRO A 47 -17.17 -17.48 0.94
CA PRO A 47 -16.09 -16.54 1.08
C PRO A 47 -15.14 -16.71 -0.10
N LEU A 48 -15.03 -15.67 -0.94
CA LEU A 48 -14.01 -15.63 -2.00
C LEU A 48 -12.62 -15.77 -1.39
N SER A 49 -11.78 -16.56 -2.05
CA SER A 49 -10.38 -16.72 -1.69
C SER A 49 -9.64 -15.38 -1.82
N THR A 50 -8.55 -15.23 -1.06
CA THR A 50 -7.71 -14.02 -1.11
C THR A 50 -7.18 -13.75 -2.51
N VAL A 51 -6.88 -14.81 -3.27
CA VAL A 51 -6.37 -14.71 -4.65
C VAL A 51 -7.44 -14.15 -5.60
N GLU A 52 -8.71 -14.53 -5.42
CA GLU A 52 -9.81 -14.03 -6.24
C GLU A 52 -10.00 -12.53 -6.03
N TRP A 53 -9.87 -12.04 -4.79
CA TRP A 53 -9.89 -10.61 -4.49
C TRP A 53 -8.74 -9.84 -5.14
N TYR A 54 -7.55 -10.44 -5.22
CA TYR A 54 -6.43 -9.84 -5.96
C TYR A 54 -6.73 -9.73 -7.45
N LEU A 55 -7.34 -10.76 -8.05
CA LEU A 55 -7.74 -10.75 -9.47
C LEU A 55 -8.84 -9.72 -9.74
N VAL A 56 -9.84 -9.61 -8.86
CA VAL A 56 -10.91 -8.60 -8.98
C VAL A 56 -10.31 -7.19 -8.95
N PHE A 57 -9.39 -6.91 -8.02
CA PHE A 57 -8.72 -5.62 -7.95
C PHE A 57 -7.84 -5.36 -9.18
N LEU A 58 -7.13 -6.36 -9.68
CA LEU A 58 -6.34 -6.27 -10.91
C LEU A 58 -7.23 -5.92 -12.11
N CYS A 59 -8.36 -6.60 -12.29
CA CYS A 59 -9.31 -6.29 -13.37
C CYS A 59 -9.83 -4.86 -13.29
N LEU A 60 -10.19 -4.39 -12.08
CA LEU A 60 -10.60 -3.01 -11.85
C LEU A 60 -9.48 -2.02 -12.25
N ALA A 61 -8.25 -2.28 -11.82
CA ALA A 61 -7.09 -1.45 -12.12
C ALA A 61 -6.81 -1.39 -13.64
N LEU A 62 -6.96 -2.50 -14.35
CA LEU A 62 -6.80 -2.54 -15.81
C LEU A 62 -7.90 -1.74 -16.52
N VAL A 63 -9.15 -1.84 -16.09
CA VAL A 63 -10.26 -1.04 -16.64
C VAL A 63 -10.02 0.44 -16.40
N LEU A 64 -9.57 0.83 -15.21
CA LEU A 64 -9.20 2.21 -14.89
C LEU A 64 -8.02 2.70 -15.73
N ALA A 65 -7.02 1.84 -15.98
CA ALA A 65 -5.88 2.16 -16.83
C ALA A 65 -6.25 2.32 -18.32
N GLN A 66 -7.35 1.71 -18.76
CA GLN A 66 -7.88 1.87 -20.11
C GLN A 66 -8.66 3.18 -20.32
N LEU A 67 -8.99 3.93 -19.25
CA LEU A 67 -9.66 5.22 -19.40
C LEU A 67 -8.72 6.22 -20.09
N PRO A 68 -9.03 6.69 -21.31
CA PRO A 68 -8.13 7.56 -22.10
C PRO A 68 -8.05 8.99 -21.57
N ASN A 69 -8.71 9.28 -20.43
CA ASN A 69 -8.87 10.62 -19.90
C ASN A 69 -8.09 10.79 -18.59
N LEU A 70 -6.90 11.38 -18.70
CA LEU A 70 -6.03 11.70 -17.57
C LEU A 70 -6.71 12.61 -16.53
N ASN A 71 -7.69 13.42 -16.94
CA ASN A 71 -8.41 14.33 -16.04
C ASN A 71 -9.28 13.55 -15.03
N SER A 72 -9.88 12.43 -15.46
CA SER A 72 -10.67 11.56 -14.57
C SER A 72 -9.79 10.90 -13.51
N ILE A 73 -8.60 10.45 -13.91
CA ILE A 73 -7.63 9.79 -13.01
C ILE A 73 -7.06 10.81 -12.00
N ALA A 74 -6.78 12.03 -12.44
CA ALA A 74 -6.35 13.11 -11.56
C ALA A 74 -7.41 13.43 -10.49
N GLY A 75 -8.70 13.43 -10.85
CA GLY A 75 -9.80 13.60 -9.89
C GLY A 75 -9.85 12.50 -8.83
N ILE A 76 -9.72 11.23 -9.24
CA ILE A 76 -9.69 10.09 -8.32
C ILE A 76 -8.46 10.18 -7.38
N SER A 77 -7.30 10.55 -7.93
CA SER A 77 -6.06 10.76 -7.16
C SER A 77 -6.23 11.87 -6.12
N LEU A 78 -6.89 12.98 -6.48
CA LEU A 78 -7.15 14.10 -5.57
C LEU A 78 -8.03 13.68 -4.39
N VAL A 79 -9.12 12.95 -4.64
CA VAL A 79 -9.99 12.43 -3.57
C VAL A 79 -9.22 11.46 -2.67
N GLY A 80 -8.38 10.60 -3.26
CA GLY A 80 -7.49 9.72 -2.52
C GLY A 80 -6.53 10.48 -1.61
N ALA A 81 -5.90 11.54 -2.11
CA ALA A 81 -4.98 12.39 -1.36
C ALA A 81 -5.68 13.10 -0.19
N ILE A 82 -6.85 13.70 -0.42
CA ILE A 82 -7.66 14.35 0.63
C ILE A 82 -8.02 13.33 1.71
N THR A 83 -8.47 12.14 1.31
CA THR A 83 -8.84 11.06 2.23
C THR A 83 -7.62 10.62 3.07
N ALA A 84 -6.46 10.42 2.45
CA ALA A 84 -5.23 10.05 3.15
C ALA A 84 -4.79 11.11 4.18
N VAL A 85 -4.78 12.39 3.80
CA VAL A 85 -4.45 13.49 4.72
C VAL A 85 -5.46 13.57 5.87
N SER A 86 -6.76 13.40 5.58
CA SER A 86 -7.81 13.40 6.61
C SER A 86 -7.62 12.25 7.63
N TYR A 87 -7.32 11.03 7.19
CA TYR A 87 -7.06 9.92 8.12
C TYR A 87 -5.78 10.14 8.93
N CYS A 88 -4.70 10.60 8.31
CA CYS A 88 -3.45 10.89 9.02
C CYS A 88 -3.63 11.96 10.10
N THR A 89 -4.37 13.03 9.78
CA THR A 89 -4.68 14.10 10.73
C THR A 89 -5.58 13.60 11.86
N LEU A 90 -6.61 12.80 11.57
CA LEU A 90 -7.46 12.18 12.59
C LEU A 90 -6.67 11.28 13.55
N ILE A 91 -5.81 10.40 13.01
CA ILE A 91 -4.96 9.53 13.84
C ILE A 91 -4.06 10.37 14.76
N TRP A 92 -3.44 11.42 14.22
CA TRP A 92 -2.59 12.31 14.99
C TRP A 92 -3.36 13.05 16.09
N VAL A 93 -4.52 13.63 15.77
CA VAL A 93 -5.38 14.34 16.73
C VAL A 93 -5.87 13.40 17.84
N ILE A 94 -6.29 12.19 17.50
CA ILE A 94 -6.73 11.19 18.49
C ILE A 94 -5.57 10.79 19.40
N SER A 95 -4.37 10.61 18.85
CA SER A 95 -3.16 10.25 19.60
C SER A 95 -2.76 11.33 20.61
N VAL A 96 -2.93 12.62 20.26
CA VAL A 96 -2.61 13.74 21.17
C VAL A 96 -3.73 13.98 22.19
N SER A 97 -4.99 13.83 21.80
CA SER A 97 -6.14 14.19 22.63
C SER A 97 -6.54 13.11 23.64
N LYS A 98 -6.37 11.82 23.33
CA LYS A 98 -6.72 10.74 24.26
C LYS A 98 -5.56 10.43 25.21
N HIS A 99 -5.89 10.31 26.50
CA HIS A 99 -4.93 9.86 27.51
C HIS A 99 -4.50 8.41 27.26
N ARG A 100 -3.24 8.14 27.61
CA ARG A 100 -2.58 6.84 27.46
C ARG A 100 -3.40 5.73 28.12
N PRO A 101 -3.79 4.65 27.40
CA PRO A 101 -4.33 3.46 28.06
C PRO A 101 -3.25 2.86 28.99
N GLN A 102 -3.63 2.40 30.18
CA GLN A 102 -2.68 1.96 31.20
C GLN A 102 -1.88 0.70 30.83
N ASP A 103 -2.29 -0.03 29.79
CA ASP A 103 -1.78 -1.36 29.41
C ASP A 103 -1.04 -1.36 28.06
N ILE A 104 -0.19 -0.36 27.81
CA ILE A 104 0.68 -0.35 26.62
C ILE A 104 2.16 -0.22 27.03
N SER A 105 2.90 -1.30 26.81
CA SER A 105 4.36 -1.31 26.91
C SER A 105 4.99 -0.87 25.59
N TYR A 106 5.87 0.15 25.65
CA TYR A 106 6.69 0.60 24.52
C TYR A 106 8.02 -0.16 24.43
N GLN A 107 8.17 -1.28 25.14
CA GLN A 107 9.38 -2.07 25.01
C GLN A 107 9.51 -2.57 23.56
N PRO A 108 10.70 -2.45 22.96
CA PRO A 108 10.93 -2.97 21.63
C PRO A 108 10.64 -4.47 21.64
N LEU A 109 9.84 -4.92 20.67
CA LEU A 109 9.56 -6.33 20.45
C LEU A 109 10.90 -7.01 20.13
N LYS A 110 11.53 -7.63 21.13
CA LYS A 110 12.71 -8.47 20.92
C LYS A 110 12.25 -9.70 20.15
N GLY A 111 12.89 -9.94 19.00
CA GLY A 111 12.73 -11.20 18.29
C GLY A 111 13.23 -12.35 19.15
N GLU A 112 12.81 -13.57 18.82
CA GLU A 112 13.20 -14.78 19.56
C GLU A 112 14.73 -14.92 19.68
N ASN A 113 15.47 -14.49 18.63
CA ASN A 113 16.92 -14.38 18.59
C ASN A 113 17.38 -12.99 18.07
N ASP A 114 18.65 -12.63 18.30
CA ASP A 114 19.25 -11.38 17.80
C ASP A 114 19.13 -11.23 16.27
N ALA A 115 19.33 -12.31 15.53
CA ALA A 115 19.16 -12.32 14.07
C ALA A 115 17.70 -11.97 13.65
N ALA A 116 16.70 -12.50 14.36
CA ALA A 116 15.29 -12.21 14.09
C ALA A 116 14.94 -10.74 14.37
N THR A 117 15.57 -10.15 15.38
CA THR A 117 15.45 -8.71 15.67
C THR A 117 16.02 -7.87 14.52
N VAL A 118 17.20 -8.22 14.01
CA VAL A 118 17.81 -7.53 12.85
C VAL A 118 16.94 -7.65 11.61
N PHE A 119 16.43 -8.85 11.29
CA PHE A 119 15.51 -9.03 10.14
C PHE A 119 14.21 -8.24 10.29
N SER A 120 13.67 -8.15 11.51
CA SER A 120 12.46 -7.36 11.78
C SER A 120 12.70 -5.86 11.57
N LEU A 121 13.86 -5.35 11.98
CA LEU A 121 14.28 -3.97 11.72
C LEU A 121 14.46 -3.71 10.23
N LEU A 122 15.14 -4.61 9.51
CA LEU A 122 15.32 -4.50 8.06
C LEU A 122 13.97 -4.54 7.31
N ASN A 123 13.04 -5.39 7.75
CA ASN A 123 11.69 -5.44 7.21
C ASN A 123 10.94 -4.12 7.44
N ALA A 124 11.00 -3.57 8.66
CA ALA A 124 10.39 -2.28 8.98
C ALA A 124 10.99 -1.14 8.14
N LEU A 125 12.32 -1.09 8.01
CA LEU A 125 13.01 -0.12 7.14
C LEU A 125 12.61 -0.30 5.67
N GLY A 126 12.41 -1.54 5.20
CA GLY A 126 11.90 -1.83 3.86
C GLY A 126 10.51 -1.27 3.60
N VAL A 127 9.59 -1.40 4.57
CA VAL A 127 8.23 -0.82 4.48
C VAL A 127 8.28 0.72 4.46
N VAL A 128 9.14 1.33 5.28
CA VAL A 128 9.34 2.80 5.27
C VAL A 128 9.95 3.26 3.94
N ALA A 129 10.98 2.58 3.43
CA ALA A 129 11.56 2.91 2.14
C ALA A 129 10.55 2.77 0.99
N PHE A 130 9.67 1.76 1.06
CA PHE A 130 8.60 1.55 0.09
C PHE A 130 7.59 2.71 0.08
N SER A 131 7.22 3.28 1.22
CA SER A 131 6.24 4.38 1.28
C SER A 131 6.75 5.69 0.67
N PHE A 132 8.06 5.96 0.71
CA PHE A 132 8.67 7.16 0.13
C PHE A 132 8.97 7.08 -1.38
N ARG A 133 8.74 5.94 -2.02
CA ARG A 133 9.11 5.75 -3.43
C ARG A 133 8.29 6.60 -4.42
N GLY A 134 7.14 7.13 -4.02
CA GLY A 134 6.22 7.87 -4.88
C GLY A 134 6.74 9.21 -5.44
N HIS A 135 7.80 9.77 -4.86
CA HIS A 135 8.31 11.10 -5.25
C HIS A 135 8.91 11.17 -6.67
N ASN A 136 9.31 10.03 -7.25
CA ASN A 136 9.92 10.00 -8.60
C ASN A 136 8.89 10.15 -9.74
N LEU A 137 7.59 9.96 -9.48
CA LEU A 137 6.56 10.03 -10.53
C LEU A 137 6.34 11.46 -11.06
N VAL A 138 6.63 12.47 -10.22
CA VAL A 138 6.39 13.88 -10.56
C VAL A 138 7.35 14.41 -11.64
N LEU A 139 8.52 13.79 -11.78
CA LEU A 139 9.55 14.19 -12.74
C LEU A 139 9.33 13.58 -14.14
N GLU A 140 8.46 12.59 -14.28
CA GLU A 140 8.13 11.95 -15.56
C GLU A 140 6.91 12.59 -16.26
N ILE A 141 6.17 13.45 -15.55
CA ILE A 141 4.94 14.11 -16.05
C ILE A 141 5.24 15.54 -16.57
N GLN A 142 6.51 15.98 -16.55
CA GLN A 142 6.98 17.22 -17.18
C GLN A 142 7.58 16.93 -18.57
#